data_AF-A0A943PK72-F1
#
_entry.id   AF-A0A943PK72-F1
#
_cell.length_a   1.000
_cell.length_b   1.000
_cell.length_c   1.000
_cell.angle_alpha   90.00
_cell.angle_beta   90.00
_cell.angle_gamma   90.00
#
_symmetry.space_group_name_H-M   'P 1'
#
loop_
_entity.id
_entity.type
_entity.pdbx_description
1 polymer ?
#
loop_
_entity_poly.entity_id
_entity_poly.type
_entity_poly.pdbx_seq_one_letter_code
_entity_poly.pdbx_strand_id
1 'polypeptide(L)'
;YNGIYSVNRKGRLSVTFGTGSRARILEEELIRCNHKLLQGVVILDGDYRQTEKYAGEKSFFYFDPPYKPVNEAGACTSYMPDDFDDDCQIELAGFCKDLGEKGSK
;
A
#
# COMPACT_ATOMS: atom_id res chain seq x y z
N TYR A 1 7.12 -17.88 0.91
CA TYR A 1 7.53 -17.96 -0.52
C TYR A 1 7.72 -16.53 -1.06
N ASN A 2 8.83 -16.23 -1.76
CA ASN A 2 9.13 -14.91 -2.40
C ASN A 2 8.94 -13.63 -1.56
N GLY A 3 8.99 -13.69 -0.23
CA GLY A 3 8.76 -12.50 0.62
C GLY A 3 7.33 -11.95 0.57
N ILE A 4 6.38 -12.72 0.04
CA ILE A 4 4.98 -12.30 -0.14
C ILE A 4 4.24 -12.33 1.20
N TYR A 5 3.44 -11.30 1.47
CA TYR A 5 2.38 -11.32 2.46
C TYR A 5 1.05 -11.60 1.75
N SER A 6 0.30 -12.61 2.19
CA SER A 6 -1.04 -12.92 1.68
C SER A 6 -1.87 -13.57 2.78
N VAL A 7 -3.14 -13.19 2.85
CA VAL A 7 -4.13 -13.66 3.81
C VAL A 7 -5.38 -14.15 3.09
N ASN A 8 -6.05 -15.15 3.64
CA ASN A 8 -7.37 -15.55 3.15
C ASN A 8 -8.48 -14.65 3.72
N ARG A 9 -9.72 -14.83 3.24
CA ARG A 9 -10.91 -14.12 3.73
C ARG A 9 -11.19 -14.26 5.24
N LYS A 10 -10.52 -15.18 5.94
CA LYS A 10 -10.61 -15.35 7.40
C LYS A 10 -9.44 -14.67 8.14
N GLY A 11 -8.64 -13.85 7.44
CA GLY A 11 -7.47 -13.16 8.00
C GLY A 11 -6.28 -14.06 8.31
N ARG A 12 -6.25 -15.30 7.81
CA ARG A 12 -5.15 -16.25 8.09
C ARG A 12 -4.13 -16.22 6.96
N LEU A 13 -2.85 -16.27 7.32
CA LEU A 13 -1.75 -16.39 6.36
C LEU A 13 -1.97 -17.59 5.43
N SER A 14 -1.90 -17.35 4.13
CA SER A 14 -2.10 -18.35 3.07
C SER A 14 -0.78 -18.79 2.42
N VAL A 15 0.34 -18.13 2.78
CA VAL A 15 1.64 -18.35 2.15
C VAL A 15 2.29 -19.65 2.63
N THR A 16 2.89 -20.39 1.70
CA THR A 16 3.66 -21.61 1.99
C THR A 16 5.14 -21.30 2.21
N PHE A 17 5.84 -22.27 2.83
CA PHE A 17 7.29 -22.24 2.94
C PHE A 17 7.92 -22.25 1.54
N GLY A 18 8.82 -21.30 1.30
CA GLY A 18 9.62 -21.28 0.06
C GLY A 18 10.79 -22.26 0.17
N THR A 19 11.23 -22.79 -0.97
CA THR A 19 12.42 -23.65 -1.09
C THR A 19 13.73 -22.85 -1.30
N GLY A 20 13.68 -21.53 -1.10
CA GLY A 20 14.78 -20.61 -1.36
C GLY A 20 15.97 -20.76 -0.40
N SER A 21 17.08 -20.12 -0.76
CA SER A 21 18.31 -20.05 0.05
C SER A 21 18.09 -19.30 1.38
N ARG A 22 19.07 -19.41 2.29
CA ARG A 22 19.04 -18.81 3.64
C ARG A 22 18.68 -17.32 3.56
N ALA A 23 17.47 -16.98 4.01
CA ALA A 23 17.01 -15.61 4.09
C ALA A 23 17.78 -14.83 5.17
N ARG A 24 18.16 -13.59 4.87
CA ARG A 24 18.61 -12.64 5.89
C ARG A 24 17.37 -12.20 6.67
N ILE A 25 17.30 -12.58 7.94
CA ILE A 25 16.15 -12.29 8.82
C ILE A 25 16.34 -11.07 9.72
N LEU A 26 17.57 -10.57 9.81
CA LEU A 26 17.91 -9.40 10.63
C LEU A 26 18.85 -8.48 9.84
N GLU A 27 18.44 -7.23 9.73
CA GLU A 27 19.22 -6.13 9.17
C GLU A 27 19.25 -5.00 10.20
N GLU A 28 20.07 -5.16 11.25
CA GLU A 28 20.05 -4.29 12.43
C GLU A 28 20.29 -2.81 12.09
N GLU A 29 21.28 -2.53 11.23
CA GLU A 29 21.60 -1.17 10.80
C GLU A 29 20.41 -0.54 10.06
N LEU A 30 19.75 -1.29 9.17
CA LEU A 30 18.57 -0.83 8.44
C LEU A 30 17.42 -0.51 9.40
N ILE A 31 17.17 -1.36 10.39
CA ILE A 31 16.13 -1.12 11.41
C ILE A 31 16.43 0.15 12.20
N ARG A 32 17.68 0.35 12.64
CA ARG A 32 18.11 1.55 13.39
C ARG A 32 18.02 2.83 12.54
N CYS A 33 18.34 2.76 11.25
CA CYS A 33 18.18 3.87 10.31
C CYS A 33 16.70 4.24 10.12
N ASN A 34 15.84 3.25 9.89
CA ASN A 34 14.39 3.49 9.75
C ASN A 34 13.78 4.06 11.02
N HIS A 35 14.18 3.57 12.20
CA HIS A 35 13.74 4.12 13.48
C HIS A 35 14.03 5.63 13.61
N LYS A 36 15.23 6.07 13.23
CA LYS A 36 15.61 7.48 13.25
C LYS A 36 14.81 8.31 12.23
N LEU A 37 14.63 7.78 11.01
CA LEU A 37 13.90 8.46 9.94
C LEU A 37 12.44 8.71 10.30
N LEU A 38 11.80 7.78 11.02
CA LEU A 38 10.37 7.82 11.33
C LEU A 38 10.00 8.67 12.56
N GLN A 39 10.96 9.27 13.29
CA GLN A 39 10.66 10.00 14.54
C GLN A 39 9.71 11.20 14.39
N GLY A 40 9.58 11.75 13.18
CA GLY A 40 8.67 12.87 12.87
C GLY A 40 7.50 12.50 11.96
N VAL A 41 7.24 11.20 11.77
CA VAL A 41 6.25 10.71 10.81
C VAL A 41 4.98 10.29 11.55
N VAL A 42 3.83 10.73 11.04
CA VAL A 42 2.51 10.23 11.46
C VAL A 42 2.15 9.03 10.59
N ILE A 43 2.04 7.85 11.19
CA ILE A 43 1.61 6.62 10.50
C ILE A 43 0.12 6.41 10.80
N LEU A 44 -0.66 6.25 9.73
CA LEU A 44 -2.10 6.00 9.79
C LEU A 44 -2.39 4.62 9.21
N ASP A 45 -3.39 3.95 9.78
CA ASP A 45 -3.92 2.68 9.29
C ASP A 45 -5.41 2.86 8.98
N GLY A 46 -5.80 2.59 7.74
CA GLY A 46 -7.17 2.78 7.26
C GLY A 46 -7.27 3.27 5.82
N ASP A 47 -8.47 3.73 5.47
CA ASP A 47 -8.79 4.22 4.13
C ASP A 47 -8.04 5.53 3.80
N TYR A 48 -7.47 5.61 2.60
CA TYR A 48 -6.70 6.76 2.14
C TYR A 48 -7.51 8.06 2.19
N ARG A 49 -8.84 8.01 2.07
CA ARG A 49 -9.73 9.18 2.13
C ARG A 49 -9.65 9.91 3.48
N GLN A 50 -9.26 9.23 4.55
CA GLN A 50 -9.05 9.86 5.87
C GLN A 50 -7.89 10.88 5.88
N THR A 51 -7.02 10.83 4.87
CA THR A 51 -5.89 11.76 4.72
C THR A 51 -6.31 13.14 4.19
N GLU A 52 -7.56 13.29 3.72
CA GLU A 52 -8.10 14.54 3.21
C GLU A 52 -7.97 15.72 4.17
N LYS A 53 -8.05 15.45 5.48
CA LYS A 53 -7.89 16.45 6.54
C LYS A 53 -6.50 17.11 6.56
N TYR A 54 -5.52 16.54 5.88
CA TYR A 54 -4.16 17.08 5.74
C TYR A 54 -3.95 17.85 4.42
N ALA A 55 -4.98 17.99 3.59
CA ALA A 55 -4.91 18.71 2.32
C ALA A 55 -4.71 20.23 2.51
N GLY A 56 -4.00 20.85 1.57
CA GLY A 56 -3.77 22.30 1.52
C GLY A 56 -2.51 22.68 0.75
N GLU A 57 -2.29 23.99 0.57
CA GLU A 57 -1.22 24.58 -0.28
C GLU A 57 0.22 24.13 0.03
N LYS A 58 0.46 23.57 1.22
CA LYS A 58 1.78 23.10 1.68
C LYS A 58 1.88 21.59 1.78
N SER A 59 1.00 20.87 1.10
CA SER A 59 0.98 19.41 1.08
C SER A 59 1.26 18.88 -0.32
N PHE A 60 1.89 17.70 -0.36
CA PHE A 60 2.12 16.93 -1.56
C PHE A 60 1.65 15.50 -1.30
N PHE A 61 0.79 14.99 -2.17
CA PHE A 61 0.24 13.64 -2.06
C PHE A 61 0.85 12.74 -3.13
N TYR A 62 1.42 11.61 -2.69
CA TYR A 62 1.92 10.56 -3.57
C TYR A 62 1.06 9.31 -3.44
N PHE A 63 0.59 8.79 -4.57
CA PHE A 63 -0.31 7.64 -4.65
C PHE A 63 0.38 6.47 -5.35
N ASP A 64 0.38 5.31 -4.69
CA ASP A 64 0.86 4.03 -5.23
C ASP A 64 -0.18 2.93 -4.92
N PRO A 65 -1.37 2.98 -5.56
CA PRO A 65 -2.43 2.00 -5.32
C PRO A 65 -2.08 0.64 -5.96
N PRO A 66 -2.78 -0.45 -5.59
CA PRO A 66 -2.66 -1.72 -6.30
C PRO A 66 -2.88 -1.54 -7.81
N TYR A 67 -1.94 -2.05 -8.62
CA TYR A 67 -2.01 -1.89 -10.07
C TYR A 67 -3.06 -2.80 -10.71
N LYS A 68 -3.69 -2.29 -11.79
CA LYS A 68 -4.55 -3.10 -12.64
C LYS A 68 -3.76 -4.23 -13.30
N PRO A 69 -4.26 -5.49 -13.32
CA PRO A 69 -3.60 -6.59 -14.01
C PRO A 69 -3.43 -6.31 -15.50
N VAL A 70 -2.27 -6.67 -16.05
CA VAL A 70 -1.90 -6.39 -17.45
C VAL A 70 -2.62 -7.32 -18.45
N ASN A 71 -3.12 -8.48 -18.01
CA ASN A 71 -3.78 -9.47 -18.86
C ASN A 71 -5.18 -9.84 -18.34
N GLU A 72 -6.19 -9.81 -19.21
CA GLU A 72 -7.57 -10.27 -18.92
C GLU A 72 -7.64 -11.78 -18.68
N ALA A 73 -6.67 -12.54 -19.21
CA ALA A 73 -6.61 -13.99 -19.11
C ALA A 73 -5.81 -14.47 -17.88
N GLY A 74 -6.45 -14.39 -16.72
CA GLY A 74 -6.23 -15.39 -15.66
C GLY A 74 -5.11 -15.12 -14.66
N ALA A 75 -5.50 -15.22 -13.39
CA ALA A 75 -4.69 -15.23 -12.18
C ALA A 75 -4.10 -13.87 -11.75
N CYS A 76 -4.99 -12.89 -11.50
CA CYS A 76 -4.70 -11.92 -10.46
C CYS A 76 -4.61 -12.67 -9.12
N THR A 77 -3.41 -12.97 -8.65
CA THR A 77 -3.21 -13.31 -7.24
C THR A 77 -3.46 -12.04 -6.45
N SER A 78 -4.71 -11.81 -6.07
CA SER A 78 -5.08 -10.70 -5.19
C SER A 78 -4.28 -10.86 -3.89
N TYR A 79 -3.38 -9.91 -3.62
CA TYR A 79 -2.57 -9.88 -2.40
C TYR A 79 -3.38 -9.39 -1.19
N MET A 80 -4.51 -8.73 -1.47
CA MET A 80 -5.47 -8.21 -0.51
C MET A 80 -6.76 -9.06 -0.60
N PRO A 81 -7.48 -9.26 0.52
CA PRO A 81 -8.76 -9.95 0.50
C PRO A 81 -9.87 -9.16 -0.22
N ASP A 82 -9.70 -7.84 -0.32
CA ASP A 82 -10.58 -6.91 -1.03
C ASP A 82 -9.93 -6.50 -2.37
N ASP A 83 -10.67 -6.62 -3.46
CA ASP A 83 -10.19 -6.31 -4.80
C ASP A 83 -10.23 -4.79 -5.03
N PHE A 84 -9.06 -4.19 -5.29
CA PHE A 84 -8.98 -2.79 -5.74
C PHE A 84 -9.22 -2.76 -7.26
N ASP A 85 -10.50 -2.64 -7.62
CA ASP A 85 -11.00 -2.76 -8.99
C ASP A 85 -11.04 -1.41 -9.75
N ASP A 86 -11.64 -1.43 -10.94
CA ASP A 86 -11.75 -0.23 -11.78
C ASP A 86 -12.57 0.88 -11.11
N ASP A 87 -13.60 0.54 -10.32
CA ASP A 87 -14.39 1.51 -9.58
C ASP A 87 -13.53 2.16 -8.48
N CYS A 88 -12.70 1.39 -7.78
CA CYS A 88 -11.73 1.93 -6.82
C CYS A 88 -10.72 2.89 -7.46
N GLN A 89 -10.26 2.60 -8.68
CA GLN A 89 -9.36 3.49 -9.44
C GLN A 89 -10.07 4.81 -9.82
N ILE A 90 -11.35 4.74 -10.21
CA ILE A 90 -12.17 5.92 -10.52
C ILE A 90 -12.39 6.77 -9.25
N GLU A 91 -12.71 6.14 -8.12
CA GLU A 91 -12.85 6.83 -6.83
C GLU A 91 -11.55 7.54 -6.43
N LEU A 92 -10.40 6.87 -6.60
CA LEU A 92 -9.09 7.45 -6.31
C LEU A 92 -8.78 8.64 -7.23
N ALA A 93 -9.10 8.56 -8.52
CA ALA A 93 -8.92 9.67 -9.45
C ALA A 93 -9.78 10.89 -9.04
N GLY A 94 -11.02 10.65 -8.59
CA GLY A 94 -11.88 11.69 -8.02
C GLY A 94 -11.25 12.33 -6.78
N PHE A 95 -10.75 11.51 -5.85
CA PHE A 95 -10.07 11.99 -4.65
C PHE A 95 -8.84 12.86 -4.97
N CYS A 96 -8.02 12.45 -5.93
CA CYS A 96 -6.88 13.25 -6.39
C CYS A 96 -7.32 14.64 -6.91
N LYS A 97 -8.43 14.70 -7.64
CA LYS A 97 -8.99 15.96 -8.14
C LYS A 97 -9.43 16.86 -6.98
N ASP A 98 -10.14 16.31 -6.00
CA ASP A 98 -10.63 17.05 -4.83
C ASP A 98 -9.48 17.62 -3.99
N LEU A 99 -8.37 16.89 -3.85
CA LEU A 99 -7.16 17.38 -3.20
C LEU A 99 -6.51 18.54 -3.96
N GLY A 100 -6.47 18.45 -5.29
CA GLY A 100 -5.96 19.53 -6.14
C GLY A 100 -6.81 20.80 -6.02
N GLU A 101 -8.13 20.67 -5.95
CA GLU A 101 -9.05 21.79 -5.72
C GLU A 101 -8.83 22.46 -4.34
N LYS A 102 -8.35 21.70 -3.36
CA LYS A 102 -7.94 22.19 -2.03
C LYS A 102 -6.54 22.80 -1.98
N GLY A 103 -5.85 22.86 -3.13
CA GLY A 103 -4.52 23.47 -3.27
C GLY A 103 -3.35 22.53 -2.95
N SER A 104 -3.62 21.25 -2.65
CA SER A 104 -2.57 20.24 -2.54
C SER A 104 -1.93 19.96 -3.89
N LYS A 105 -0.66 19.54 -3.87
CA LYS A 105 0.04 19.05 -5.06
C LYS A 105 0.03 17.54 -5.17
#